data_AF-A0A951X8A7-F1
#
_entry.id   AF-A0A951X8A7-F1
#
_cell.length_a   1.000
_cell.length_b   1.000
_cell.length_c   1.000
_cell.angle_alpha   90.00
_cell.angle_beta   90.00
_cell.angle_gamma   90.00
#
_symmetry.space_group_name_H-M   'P 1'
#
loop_
_entity.id
_entity.type
_entity.pdbx_description
1 polymer ?
#
loop_
_entity_poly.entity_id
_entity_poly.type
_entity_poly.pdbx_seq_one_letter_code
_entity_poly.pdbx_strand_id
1 'polypeptide(L)'
;MAFQEVTAGTTNIMTPEMIDKPFEVFFVGSEKRDTQYGEQTIHKFVTKKGAVKTVYGSGDLNFKLKEIPVGVLVRITYKGKMQVKTKRFGEKEIHVCEVLYDPEQKLSLDELRRYAVSSSNAAAMASYEEDDDFAEPTTPHPEAAKKRMGEDDDLPF
;
A
#
# COMPACT_ATOMS: atom_id res chain seq x y z
N MET A 1 9.09 -24.58 -7.08
CA MET A 1 8.59 -23.43 -7.88
C MET A 1 9.05 -22.15 -7.19
N ALA A 2 9.85 -21.32 -7.85
CA ALA A 2 10.38 -20.09 -7.28
C ALA A 2 9.35 -18.96 -7.50
N PHE A 3 8.81 -18.42 -6.41
CA PHE A 3 7.87 -17.31 -6.46
C PHE A 3 8.65 -16.00 -6.49
N GLN A 4 8.39 -15.17 -7.50
CA GLN A 4 9.00 -13.86 -7.64
C GLN A 4 8.35 -12.88 -6.66
N GLU A 5 9.17 -12.13 -5.94
CA GLU A 5 8.75 -11.19 -4.92
C GLU A 5 8.11 -9.96 -5.54
N VAL A 6 7.01 -9.48 -4.95
CA VAL A 6 6.42 -8.19 -5.30
C VAL A 6 6.39 -7.38 -4.02
N THR A 7 7.18 -6.32 -4.02
CA THR A 7 7.40 -5.34 -2.95
C THR A 7 6.10 -4.82 -2.36
N ALA A 8 6.14 -4.44 -1.07
CA ALA A 8 5.03 -3.76 -0.40
C ALA A 8 4.61 -2.53 -1.21
N GLY A 9 3.36 -2.53 -1.68
CA GLY A 9 2.85 -1.53 -2.60
C GLY A 9 1.49 -1.94 -3.13
N THR A 10 0.80 -0.98 -3.75
CA THR A 10 -0.48 -1.24 -4.39
C THR A 10 -0.29 -2.17 -5.56
N THR A 11 -0.74 -3.42 -5.41
CA THR A 11 -0.60 -4.45 -6.43
C THR A 11 -1.81 -4.39 -7.33
N ASN A 12 -1.59 -4.01 -8.59
CA ASN A 12 -2.62 -4.13 -9.61
C ASN A 12 -2.68 -5.56 -10.12
N ILE A 13 -3.63 -6.36 -9.63
CA ILE A 13 -3.85 -7.74 -10.10
C ILE A 13 -4.57 -7.79 -11.45
N MET A 14 -5.07 -6.66 -11.96
CA MET A 14 -5.83 -6.58 -13.21
C MET A 14 -4.91 -6.24 -14.40
N THR A 15 -3.67 -6.71 -14.36
CA THR A 15 -2.73 -6.59 -15.47
C THR A 15 -2.79 -7.84 -16.36
N PRO A 16 -2.50 -7.71 -17.67
CA PRO A 16 -2.47 -8.86 -18.58
C PRO A 16 -1.49 -9.95 -18.13
N GLU A 17 -0.41 -9.55 -17.47
CA GLU A 17 0.64 -10.45 -16.98
C GLU A 17 0.20 -11.33 -15.80
N MET A 18 -0.91 -10.96 -15.15
CA MET A 18 -1.48 -11.65 -13.99
C MET A 18 -2.68 -12.53 -14.36
N ILE A 19 -3.03 -12.62 -15.65
CA ILE A 19 -4.12 -13.49 -16.12
C ILE A 19 -3.79 -14.95 -15.80
N ASP A 20 -4.76 -15.64 -15.21
CA ASP A 20 -4.69 -17.04 -14.76
C ASP A 20 -3.60 -17.34 -13.72
N LYS A 21 -2.95 -16.32 -13.16
CA LYS A 21 -2.01 -16.47 -12.06
C LYS A 21 -2.76 -16.37 -10.73
N PRO A 22 -2.87 -17.47 -9.97
CA PRO A 22 -3.55 -17.44 -8.70
C PRO A 22 -2.72 -16.70 -7.65
N PHE A 23 -3.40 -15.87 -6.89
CA PHE A 23 -2.82 -15.10 -5.80
C PHE A 23 -3.46 -15.52 -4.48
N GLU A 24 -2.70 -16.22 -3.64
CA GLU A 24 -3.16 -16.72 -2.33
C GLU A 24 -2.81 -15.75 -1.21
N VAL A 25 -3.83 -15.26 -0.51
CA VAL A 25 -3.71 -14.25 0.54
C VAL A 25 -4.82 -14.35 1.58
N PHE A 26 -4.56 -13.88 2.79
CA PHE A 26 -5.56 -13.71 3.83
C PHE A 26 -6.27 -12.36 3.64
N PHE A 27 -7.60 -12.38 3.62
CA PHE A 27 -8.39 -11.17 3.48
C PHE A 27 -8.44 -10.38 4.79
N VAL A 28 -8.01 -9.13 4.79
CA VAL A 28 -7.96 -8.28 5.99
C VAL A 28 -9.17 -7.35 6.07
N GLY A 29 -9.69 -6.91 4.92
CA GLY A 29 -10.86 -6.05 4.86
C GLY A 29 -10.84 -5.15 3.64
N SER A 30 -11.84 -4.27 3.57
CA SER A 30 -12.02 -3.32 2.47
C SER A 30 -12.20 -1.92 3.03
N GLU A 31 -11.59 -0.93 2.38
CA GLU A 31 -11.83 0.48 2.66
C GLU A 31 -12.28 1.20 1.40
N LYS A 32 -13.13 2.21 1.57
CA LYS A 32 -13.47 3.12 0.49
C LYS A 32 -12.50 4.29 0.54
N ARG A 33 -11.98 4.68 -0.62
CA ARG A 33 -11.08 5.82 -0.77
C ARG A 33 -11.56 6.69 -1.90
N ASP A 34 -11.70 7.98 -1.63
CA ASP A 34 -11.94 8.97 -2.66
C ASP A 34 -10.66 9.17 -3.47
N THR A 35 -10.78 8.93 -4.77
CA THR A 35 -9.71 9.16 -5.74
C THR A 35 -10.14 10.27 -6.70
N GLN A 36 -9.22 10.77 -7.50
CA GLN A 36 -9.52 11.73 -8.58
C GLN A 36 -10.53 11.19 -9.62
N TYR A 37 -10.77 9.87 -9.63
CA TYR A 37 -11.73 9.19 -10.51
C TYR A 37 -13.03 8.79 -9.79
N GLY A 38 -13.22 9.26 -8.55
CA GLY A 38 -14.37 8.95 -7.69
C GLY A 38 -14.05 7.96 -6.57
N GLU A 39 -15.11 7.52 -5.87
CA GLU A 39 -15.03 6.55 -4.79
C GLU A 39 -14.56 5.19 -5.33
N GLN A 40 -13.41 4.71 -4.86
CA GLN A 40 -12.89 3.38 -5.18
C GLN A 40 -12.83 2.52 -3.92
N THR A 41 -13.14 1.23 -4.08
CA THR A 41 -12.96 0.24 -3.01
C THR A 41 -11.56 -0.34 -3.11
N ILE A 42 -10.82 -0.31 -2.01
CA ILE A 42 -9.48 -0.89 -1.89
C ILE A 42 -9.56 -2.05 -0.91
N HIS A 43 -9.14 -3.23 -1.37
CA HIS A 43 -9.08 -4.43 -0.55
C HIS A 43 -7.67 -4.63 0.00
N LYS A 44 -7.58 -4.91 1.30
CA LYS A 44 -6.33 -5.19 2.01
C LYS A 44 -6.19 -6.70 2.22
N PHE A 45 -5.00 -7.19 1.91
CA PHE A 45 -4.64 -8.60 1.96
C PHE A 45 -3.30 -8.78 2.67
N VAL A 46 -3.12 -9.91 3.33
CA VAL A 46 -1.83 -10.32 3.92
C VAL A 46 -1.41 -11.62 3.26
N THR A 47 -0.19 -11.64 2.74
CA THR A 47 0.38 -12.88 2.19
C THR A 47 0.71 -13.88 3.30
N LYS A 48 0.89 -15.17 2.95
CA LYS A 48 1.37 -16.20 3.89
C LYS A 48 2.72 -15.84 4.56
N LYS A 49 3.49 -14.94 3.94
CA LYS A 49 4.78 -14.43 4.46
C LYS A 49 4.64 -13.17 5.33
N GLY A 50 3.43 -12.66 5.51
CA GLY A 50 3.16 -11.48 6.33
C GLY A 50 3.19 -10.13 5.60
N ALA A 51 3.59 -10.10 4.32
CA ALA A 51 3.55 -8.85 3.54
C ALA A 51 2.12 -8.42 3.27
N VAL A 52 1.80 -7.16 3.57
CA VAL A 52 0.51 -6.53 3.26
C VAL A 52 0.49 -6.10 1.80
N LYS A 53 -0.59 -6.46 1.09
CA LYS A 53 -0.86 -6.00 -0.28
C LYS A 53 -2.21 -5.33 -0.35
N THR A 54 -2.28 -4.24 -1.11
CA THR A 54 -3.53 -3.55 -1.43
C THR A 54 -3.89 -3.80 -2.88
N VAL A 55 -5.16 -4.06 -3.13
CA VAL A 55 -5.69 -4.35 -4.47
C VAL A 55 -6.90 -3.46 -4.72
N TYR A 56 -6.92 -2.78 -5.86
CA TYR A 56 -8.10 -2.04 -6.28
C TYR A 56 -9.25 -2.98 -6.63
N GLY A 57 -10.42 -2.66 -6.12
CA GLY A 57 -11.65 -3.39 -6.37
C GLY A 57 -12.20 -3.18 -7.78
N SER A 58 -12.67 -4.25 -8.41
CA SER A 58 -13.52 -4.19 -9.61
C SER A 58 -14.94 -4.58 -9.25
N GLY A 59 -15.92 -4.28 -10.12
CA GLY A 59 -17.32 -4.61 -9.84
C GLY A 59 -17.53 -6.08 -9.46
N ASP A 60 -16.90 -7.03 -10.18
CA ASP A 60 -17.00 -8.46 -9.90
C ASP A 60 -16.24 -8.88 -8.64
N LEU A 61 -15.03 -8.34 -8.43
CA LEU A 61 -14.22 -8.62 -7.25
C LEU A 61 -14.88 -8.11 -5.96
N ASN A 62 -15.42 -6.89 -6.00
CA ASN A 62 -16.13 -6.26 -4.88
C ASN A 62 -17.34 -7.08 -4.46
N PHE A 63 -18.07 -7.62 -5.45
CA PHE A 63 -19.24 -8.45 -5.19
C PHE A 63 -18.84 -9.75 -4.50
N LYS A 64 -17.83 -10.47 -5.02
CA LYS A 64 -17.36 -11.75 -4.47
C LYS A 64 -16.74 -11.63 -3.08
N LEU A 65 -16.00 -10.55 -2.81
CA LEU A 65 -15.36 -10.34 -1.51
C LEU A 65 -16.33 -9.85 -0.43
N LYS A 66 -17.54 -9.38 -0.78
CA LYS A 66 -18.51 -8.87 0.18
C LYS A 66 -19.01 -9.94 1.16
N GLU A 67 -19.07 -11.18 0.71
CA GLU A 67 -19.59 -12.32 1.49
C GLU A 67 -18.48 -13.05 2.27
N ILE A 68 -17.21 -12.72 2.02
CA ILE A 68 -16.07 -13.43 2.60
C ILE A 68 -15.71 -12.80 3.96
N PRO A 69 -15.63 -13.61 5.04
CA PRO A 69 -15.26 -13.09 6.34
C PRO A 69 -13.77 -12.72 6.41
N VAL A 70 -13.49 -11.68 7.19
CA VAL A 70 -12.12 -11.24 7.45
C VAL A 70 -11.31 -12.33 8.14
N GLY A 71 -10.03 -12.45 7.74
CA GLY A 71 -9.05 -13.41 8.23
C GLY A 71 -9.01 -14.72 7.45
N VAL A 72 -9.94 -14.95 6.53
CA VAL A 72 -9.98 -16.18 5.73
C VAL A 72 -8.97 -16.15 4.60
N LEU A 73 -8.36 -17.31 4.32
CA LEU A 73 -7.52 -17.51 3.16
C LEU A 73 -8.37 -17.48 1.89
N VAL A 74 -8.02 -16.56 1.00
CA VAL A 74 -8.63 -16.42 -0.32
C VAL A 74 -7.58 -16.64 -1.40
N ARG A 75 -8.02 -17.25 -2.50
CA ARG A 75 -7.27 -17.40 -3.72
C ARG A 75 -7.99 -16.61 -4.81
N ILE A 76 -7.36 -15.53 -5.25
CA ILE A 76 -7.89 -14.63 -6.27
C ILE A 76 -7.15 -14.91 -7.57
N THR A 77 -7.88 -15.18 -8.64
CA THR A 77 -7.32 -15.38 -9.97
C THR A 77 -7.98 -14.41 -10.93
N TYR A 78 -7.20 -13.54 -11.56
CA TYR A 78 -7.71 -12.64 -12.57
C TYR A 78 -7.91 -13.40 -13.89
N LYS A 79 -9.12 -13.37 -14.45
CA LYS A 79 -9.48 -14.08 -15.70
C LYS A 79 -9.44 -13.18 -16.93
N GLY A 80 -9.00 -11.94 -16.78
CA GLY A 80 -9.01 -10.96 -17.85
C GLY A 80 -10.32 -10.17 -17.93
N LYS A 81 -10.62 -9.69 -19.13
CA LYS A 81 -11.79 -8.88 -19.41
C LYS A 81 -12.79 -9.66 -20.24
N MET A 82 -14.08 -9.52 -19.93
CA MET A 82 -15.16 -10.15 -20.66
C MET A 82 -16.17 -9.09 -21.08
N GLN A 83 -16.66 -9.17 -22.32
CA GLN A 83 -17.76 -8.33 -22.77
C GLN A 83 -19.07 -8.95 -22.32
N VAL A 84 -19.82 -8.21 -21.50
CA VAL A 84 -21.15 -8.60 -21.04
C VAL A 84 -22.19 -7.73 -21.71
N LYS A 85 -23.13 -8.38 -22.41
CA LYS A 85 -24.31 -7.71 -22.96
C LYS A 85 -25.29 -7.41 -21.84
N THR A 86 -25.49 -6.13 -21.57
CA THR A 86 -26.51 -5.66 -20.63
C THR A 86 -27.68 -5.07 -21.41
N LYS A 87 -28.91 -5.37 -20.96
CA LYS A 87 -30.14 -4.89 -21.63
C LYS A 87 -30.25 -3.37 -21.73
N ARG A 88 -29.53 -2.60 -20.89
CA ARG A 88 -29.62 -1.13 -20.81
C ARG A 88 -28.48 -0.36 -21.47
N PHE A 89 -27.29 -0.95 -21.62
CA PHE A 89 -26.10 -0.22 -22.07
C PHE A 89 -25.37 -0.89 -23.25
N GLY A 90 -25.97 -1.90 -23.88
CA GLY A 90 -25.33 -2.66 -24.95
C GLY A 90 -24.23 -3.57 -24.41
N GLU A 91 -23.04 -3.52 -25.02
CA GLU A 91 -21.86 -4.31 -24.62
C GLU A 91 -21.00 -3.51 -23.63
N LYS A 92 -20.78 -4.07 -22.43
CA LYS A 92 -19.88 -3.49 -21.42
C LYS A 92 -18.73 -4.44 -21.15
N GLU A 93 -17.51 -3.92 -21.23
CA GLU A 93 -16.32 -4.64 -20.80
C GLU A 93 -16.24 -4.65 -19.26
N ILE A 94 -16.12 -5.83 -18.67
CA ILE A 94 -15.93 -6.01 -17.23
C ILE A 94 -14.68 -6.85 -16.94
N HIS A 95 -13.99 -6.50 -15.87
CA HIS A 95 -12.93 -7.32 -15.31
C HIS A 95 -13.55 -8.50 -14.57
N VAL A 96 -13.11 -9.72 -14.89
CA VAL A 96 -13.62 -10.96 -14.27
C VAL A 96 -12.53 -11.53 -13.35
N CYS A 97 -12.92 -11.83 -12.11
CA CYS A 97 -12.03 -12.41 -11.11
C CYS A 97 -12.65 -13.71 -10.56
N GLU A 98 -11.90 -14.79 -10.52
CA GLU A 98 -12.28 -15.99 -9.78
C GLU A 98 -11.78 -15.85 -8.33
N VAL A 99 -12.67 -16.02 -7.35
CA VAL A 99 -12.34 -15.96 -5.94
C VAL A 99 -12.77 -17.27 -5.30
N LEU A 100 -11.80 -18.01 -4.80
CA LEU A 100 -12.02 -19.21 -3.99
C LEU A 100 -11.59 -18.88 -2.56
N TYR A 101 -12.32 -19.35 -1.56
CA TYR A 101 -11.96 -19.14 -0.16
C TYR A 101 -12.04 -20.46 0.61
N ASP A 102 -11.16 -20.61 1.59
CA ASP A 102 -11.11 -21.79 2.45
C ASP A 102 -11.49 -21.37 3.88
N PRO A 103 -12.73 -21.64 4.33
CA PRO A 103 -13.21 -21.21 5.64
C PRO A 103 -12.48 -21.88 6.81
N GLU A 104 -11.78 -23.00 6.59
CA GLU A 104 -11.02 -23.70 7.63
C GLU A 104 -9.69 -23.00 7.91
N GLN A 105 -9.09 -22.38 6.88
CA GLN A 105 -7.85 -21.62 7.00
C GLN A 105 -8.12 -20.16 7.31
N LYS A 106 -8.21 -19.85 8.60
CA LYS A 106 -8.46 -18.50 9.11
C LYS A 106 -7.38 -18.04 10.09
N LEU A 107 -6.88 -16.83 9.88
CA LEU A 107 -6.06 -16.12 10.86
C LEU A 107 -6.95 -15.38 11.87
N SER A 108 -6.49 -15.35 13.12
CA SER A 108 -7.10 -14.50 14.14
C SER A 108 -6.87 -13.02 13.83
N LEU A 109 -7.73 -12.17 14.39
CA LEU A 109 -7.64 -10.72 14.24
C LEU A 109 -6.32 -10.17 14.81
N ASP A 110 -5.81 -10.76 15.88
CA ASP A 110 -4.52 -10.41 16.48
C ASP A 110 -3.34 -10.78 15.56
N GLU A 111 -3.38 -11.92 14.89
CA GLU A 111 -2.34 -12.31 13.92
C GLU A 111 -2.32 -11.36 12.72
N LEU A 112 -3.49 -11.01 12.18
CA LEU A 112 -3.59 -10.02 11.10
C LEU A 112 -2.98 -8.67 11.50
N ARG A 113 -3.22 -8.22 12.74
CA ARG A 113 -2.66 -6.96 13.26
C ARG A 113 -1.13 -7.01 13.39
N ARG A 114 -0.57 -8.14 13.83
CA ARG A 114 0.89 -8.31 13.91
C ARG A 114 1.56 -8.16 12.55
N TYR A 115 0.97 -8.72 11.50
CA TYR A 115 1.47 -8.59 10.13
C TYR A 115 1.32 -7.16 9.57
N ALA A 116 0.22 -6.48 9.91
CA ALA A 116 0.02 -5.08 9.53
C ALA A 116 1.06 -4.14 10.17
N VAL A 117 1.43 -4.35 11.44
CA VAL A 117 2.40 -3.51 12.17
C VAL A 117 3.85 -3.80 11.76
N SER A 118 4.19 -5.06 11.49
CA SER A 118 5.51 -5.47 10.98
C SER A 118 5.88 -4.78 9.67
N SER A 119 4.89 -4.46 8.83
CA SER A 119 5.09 -3.79 7.54
C SER A 119 5.44 -2.29 7.72
N SER A 120 4.90 -1.64 8.76
CA SER A 120 5.16 -0.22 9.04
C SER A 120 6.56 0.03 9.58
N ASN A 121 7.13 -0.91 10.34
CA ASN A 121 8.51 -0.79 10.86
C ASN A 121 9.58 -1.13 9.81
N ALA A 122 9.26 -1.97 8.82
CA ALA A 122 10.20 -2.27 7.72
C ALA A 122 10.39 -1.06 6.78
N ALA A 123 9.33 -0.30 6.51
CA ALA A 123 9.42 0.92 5.68
C ALA A 123 10.25 2.04 6.35
N ALA A 124 10.25 2.13 7.69
CA ALA A 124 11.03 3.12 8.42
C ALA A 124 12.53 2.78 8.54
N MET A 125 12.91 1.50 8.40
CA MET A 125 14.31 1.04 8.42
C MET A 125 14.97 1.07 7.03
N ALA A 126 14.20 1.03 5.94
CA ALA A 126 14.73 1.08 4.58
C ALA A 126 15.08 2.50 4.10
N SER A 127 14.79 3.55 4.88
CA SER A 127 15.18 4.93 4.57
C SER A 127 16.49 5.37 5.25
N TYR A 128 17.26 4.43 5.78
CA TYR A 128 18.63 4.65 6.27
C TYR A 128 19.60 3.88 5.33
N GLU A 129 19.58 4.23 4.05
CA GLU A 129 20.71 3.91 3.17
C GLU A 129 21.74 5.03 3.31
N GLU A 130 22.82 4.68 4.01
CA GLU A 130 24.20 5.18 3.92
C GLU A 130 24.44 6.47 3.12
N ASP A 131 24.43 7.62 3.80
CA ASP A 131 25.42 8.68 3.52
C ASP A 131 26.47 8.63 4.63
N ASP A 132 27.46 7.78 4.38
CA ASP A 132 28.73 7.70 5.08
C ASP A 132 29.55 8.95 4.72
N ASP A 133 29.27 10.07 5.38
CA ASP A 133 30.19 11.22 5.43
C ASP A 133 30.24 11.72 6.87
N PHE A 134 31.06 11.02 7.66
CA PHE A 134 31.58 11.43 8.95
C PHE A 134 32.36 12.74 8.78
N ALA A 135 31.65 13.86 8.68
CA ALA A 135 32.24 15.17 8.83
C ALA A 135 32.64 15.33 10.30
N GLU A 136 33.95 15.34 10.55
CA GLU A 136 34.54 15.56 11.86
C GLU A 136 33.93 16.79 12.56
N PRO A 137 33.71 16.74 13.89
CA PRO A 137 33.22 17.89 14.64
C PRO A 137 34.31 18.96 14.67
N THR A 138 34.22 19.94 13.77
CA THR A 138 35.06 21.14 13.84
C THR A 138 34.65 21.93 15.08
N THR A 139 35.54 21.90 16.07
CA THR A 139 35.46 22.66 17.32
C THR A 139 35.23 24.15 17.04
N PRO A 140 34.31 24.83 17.74
CA PRO A 140 34.19 26.28 17.64
C PRO A 140 35.40 26.92 18.33
N HIS A 141 36.23 27.61 17.53
CA HIS A 141 37.30 28.46 18.04
C HIS A 141 36.70 29.68 18.74
N PRO A 142 37.07 29.99 20.00
CA PRO A 142 36.69 31.24 20.63
C PRO A 142 37.65 32.37 20.23
N GLU A 143 37.11 33.58 20.35
CA GLU A 143 37.83 34.84 20.59
C GLU A 143 38.35 35.62 19.37
N ALA A 144 37.71 36.76 19.09
CA ALA A 144 38.40 38.05 19.06
C ALA A 144 37.38 39.20 19.09
N ALA A 145 37.23 39.78 20.27
CA ALA A 145 36.64 41.10 20.47
C ALA A 145 37.51 42.19 19.80
N LYS A 146 36.86 43.22 19.23
CA LYS A 146 37.17 44.66 19.37
C LYS A 146 36.28 45.48 18.42
N LYS A 147 35.33 46.24 18.95
CA LYS A 147 35.41 47.67 19.34
C LYS A 147 35.45 48.64 18.15
N ARG A 148 34.40 49.44 18.00
CA ARG A 148 34.35 50.92 17.82
C ARG A 148 32.88 51.30 17.48
N MET A 149 32.14 52.03 18.33
CA MET A 149 32.26 53.46 18.68
C MET A 149 31.70 54.37 17.57
N GLY A 150 30.77 55.25 17.93
CA GLY A 150 30.12 56.25 17.05
C GLY A 150 28.58 56.17 17.15
N GLU A 151 27.88 56.76 18.13
CA GLU A 151 27.73 58.19 18.46
C GLU A 151 26.57 58.83 17.67
N ASP A 152 25.54 59.17 18.44
CA ASP A 152 24.65 60.33 18.36
C ASP A 152 23.69 60.59 17.19
N ASP A 153 22.74 61.47 17.55
CA ASP A 153 21.79 62.25 16.76
C ASP A 153 20.38 61.67 16.53
N ASP A 154 19.53 62.03 17.50
CA ASP A 154 18.39 62.94 17.33
C ASP A 154 17.42 62.75 16.12
N LEU A 155 16.14 62.64 16.52
CA LEU A 155 14.91 63.08 15.84
C LEU A 155 15.11 64.25 14.84
N PRO A 156 14.24 64.48 13.81
CA PRO A 156 12.78 64.38 13.89
C PRO A 156 12.03 63.97 12.59
N PHE A 157 10.74 63.65 12.69
CA PHE A 157 9.59 64.41 12.15
C PHE A 157 8.27 63.70 12.45
#